data_AF-A0A382TDZ8-F1
#
_entry.id   AF-A0A382TDZ8-F1
#
_cell.length_a   1.000
_cell.length_b   1.000
_cell.length_c   1.000
_cell.angle_alpha   90.00
_cell.angle_beta   90.00
_cell.angle_gamma   90.00
#
_symmetry.space_group_name_H-M   'P 1'
#
loop_
_entity.id
_entity.type
_entity.pdbx_description
1 polymer ?
#
loop_
_entity_poly.entity_id
_entity_poly.type
_entity_poly.pdbx_seq_one_letter_code
_entity_poly.pdbx_strand_id
1 'polypeptide(L)'
;EFIHWVMVDIQPRNGGVKEGACSDGITPGGKQDPNGPGSSRQGTNDYTGFMAGDPEMQGNYFGYDGPCPPWNDELVHHYRFKLFACDFDICPVEGAFTGQNVFQTIEGHVIAETELVGLYSLNPDLG
;
A
#
# COMPACT_ATOMS: atom_id res chain seq x y z
N GLU A 1 12.51 -3.32 1.71
CA GLU A 1 11.08 -3.59 1.49
C GLU A 1 10.58 -2.52 0.54
N PHE A 2 9.62 -2.82 -0.33
CA PHE A 2 8.99 -1.84 -1.22
C PHE A 2 7.51 -1.80 -0.85
N ILE A 3 7.05 -0.66 -0.33
CA ILE A 3 5.70 -0.47 0.17
C ILE A 3 4.81 -0.06 -0.99
N HIS A 4 3.89 -0.94 -1.36
CA HIS A 4 2.93 -0.74 -2.45
C HIS A 4 1.65 -0.01 -2.00
N TRP A 5 1.33 -0.06 -0.70
CA TRP A 5 0.10 0.50 -0.17
C TRP A 5 0.22 0.82 1.32
N VAL A 6 -0.29 1.98 1.73
CA VAL A 6 -0.41 2.37 3.14
C VAL A 6 -1.78 2.96 3.35
N MET A 7 -2.54 2.40 4.29
CA MET A 7 -3.89 2.83 4.61
C MET A 7 -4.11 2.79 6.12
N VAL A 8 -4.68 3.85 6.68
CA VAL A 8 -5.02 3.97 8.10
C VAL A 8 -6.50 4.31 8.28
N ASP A 9 -6.98 4.23 9.52
CA ASP A 9 -8.36 4.58 9.92
C ASP A 9 -9.43 3.75 9.21
N ILE A 10 -9.11 2.48 8.97
CA ILE A 10 -10.04 1.50 8.43
C ILE A 10 -11.07 1.19 9.54
N GLN A 11 -12.33 1.50 9.29
CA GLN A 11 -13.39 1.19 10.26
C GLN A 11 -13.53 -0.34 10.45
N PRO A 12 -13.66 -0.84 11.70
CA PRO A 12 -13.77 -2.26 12.00
C PRO A 12 -15.17 -2.79 11.63
N ARG A 13 -15.40 -3.02 10.34
CA ARG A 13 -16.66 -3.52 9.79
C ARG A 13 -16.47 -4.79 8.98
N ASN A 14 -17.51 -5.61 8.94
CA ASN A 14 -17.55 -6.78 8.06
C ASN A 14 -17.60 -6.36 6.58
N GLY A 15 -17.02 -7.16 5.69
CA GLY A 15 -17.13 -6.99 4.24
C GLY A 15 -15.82 -6.71 3.50
N GLY A 16 -14.71 -6.50 4.21
CA GLY A 16 -13.37 -6.37 3.64
C GLY A 16 -13.23 -5.26 2.60
N VAL A 17 -12.21 -5.38 1.74
CA VAL A 17 -11.99 -4.51 0.57
C VAL A 17 -12.24 -5.34 -0.68
N LYS A 18 -13.14 -4.87 -1.56
CA LYS A 18 -13.41 -5.55 -2.83
C LYS A 18 -12.24 -5.36 -3.79
N GLU A 19 -12.08 -6.30 -4.71
CA GLU A 19 -11.17 -6.15 -5.85
C GLU A 19 -11.41 -4.82 -6.57
N GLY A 20 -10.33 -4.14 -6.95
CA GLY A 20 -10.38 -2.86 -7.64
C GLY A 20 -10.85 -1.66 -6.79
N ALA A 21 -11.32 -1.88 -5.55
CA ALA A 21 -11.99 -0.82 -4.79
C ALA A 21 -11.08 0.35 -4.38
N CYS A 22 -9.77 0.11 -4.27
CA CYS A 22 -8.80 1.13 -3.87
C CYS A 22 -7.84 1.53 -5.00
N SER A 23 -7.83 0.79 -6.11
CA SER A 23 -6.99 1.04 -7.28
C SER A 23 -7.32 0.06 -8.41
N ASP A 24 -7.30 0.54 -9.66
CA ASP A 24 -7.42 -0.25 -10.89
C ASP A 24 -6.15 -0.16 -11.77
N GLY A 25 -5.09 0.49 -11.30
CA GLY A 25 -3.85 0.66 -12.04
C GLY A 25 -2.95 1.76 -11.49
N ILE A 26 -1.83 2.00 -12.18
CA ILE A 26 -0.89 3.09 -11.88
C ILE A 26 -1.37 4.35 -12.63
N THR A 27 -1.30 5.50 -11.96
CA THR A 27 -1.62 6.81 -12.55
C THR A 27 -0.33 7.62 -12.69
N PRO A 28 0.01 8.17 -13.87
CA PRO A 28 1.16 9.08 -14.03
C PRO A 28 1.09 10.24 -13.05
N GLY A 29 2.19 10.52 -12.35
CA GLY A 29 2.26 11.53 -11.29
C GLY A 29 1.58 11.14 -9.97
N GLY A 30 1.04 9.93 -9.86
CA GLY A 30 0.43 9.38 -8.65
C GLY A 30 -1.01 9.84 -8.40
N LYS A 31 -1.77 8.99 -7.69
CA LYS A 31 -3.16 9.29 -7.31
C LYS A 31 -3.18 10.35 -6.22
N GLN A 32 -3.87 11.48 -6.43
CA GLN A 32 -3.96 12.55 -5.43
C GLN A 32 -5.15 12.39 -4.48
N ASP A 33 -6.17 11.64 -4.90
CA ASP A 33 -7.37 11.31 -4.11
C ASP A 33 -7.73 9.83 -4.30
N PRO A 34 -6.92 8.89 -3.77
CA PRO A 34 -7.15 7.46 -3.93
C PRO A 34 -8.41 7.00 -3.19
N ASN A 35 -9.19 6.12 -3.84
CA ASN A 35 -10.35 5.50 -3.22
C ASN A 35 -9.96 4.65 -1.99
N GLY A 36 -10.87 4.57 -1.03
CA GLY A 36 -10.69 3.77 0.18
C GLY A 36 -12.01 3.45 0.89
N PRO A 37 -12.04 2.43 1.77
CA PRO A 37 -13.22 2.09 2.55
C PRO A 37 -13.56 3.17 3.59
N GLY A 38 -14.71 3.82 3.42
CA GLY A 38 -15.26 4.71 4.44
C GLY A 38 -14.41 5.97 4.64
N SER A 39 -14.01 6.24 5.88
CA SER A 39 -13.16 7.39 6.26
C SER A 39 -11.67 7.05 6.28
N SER A 40 -11.24 5.94 5.68
CA SER A 40 -9.83 5.55 5.65
C SER A 40 -8.97 6.62 4.97
N ARG A 41 -7.77 6.86 5.50
CA ARG A 41 -6.78 7.75 4.90
C ARG A 41 -5.68 6.94 4.23
N GLN A 42 -5.20 7.41 3.09
CA GLN A 42 -4.18 6.75 2.28
C GLN A 42 -2.87 7.53 2.36
N GLY A 43 -1.77 6.82 2.63
CA GLY A 43 -0.42 7.39 2.70
C GLY A 43 0.29 7.36 1.35
N THR A 44 1.46 8.00 1.28
CA THR A 44 2.36 7.85 0.13
C THR A 44 3.09 6.51 0.18
N ASN A 45 3.24 5.90 -0.98
CA ASN A 45 3.91 4.63 -1.19
C ASN A 45 5.28 4.85 -1.89
N ASP A 46 6.07 3.78 -2.02
CA ASP A 46 7.45 3.85 -2.49
C ASP A 46 7.57 4.18 -4.00
N TYR A 47 6.47 4.15 -4.76
CA TYR A 47 6.47 4.65 -6.14
C TYR A 47 6.82 6.14 -6.21
N THR A 48 6.53 6.91 -5.15
CA THR A 48 6.93 8.32 -5.03
C THR A 48 8.45 8.49 -5.20
N GLY A 49 9.23 7.65 -4.53
CA GLY A 49 10.68 7.66 -4.66
C GLY A 49 11.16 7.02 -5.96
N PHE A 50 10.54 5.90 -6.35
CA PHE A 50 10.90 5.14 -7.55
C PHE A 50 10.74 5.95 -8.84
N MET A 51 9.67 6.75 -8.96
CA MET A 51 9.33 7.52 -10.16
C MET A 51 9.94 8.94 -10.16
N ALA A 52 10.65 9.34 -9.10
CA ALA A 52 11.16 10.71 -8.95
C ALA A 52 12.13 11.15 -10.06
N GLY A 53 12.80 10.21 -10.73
CA GLY A 53 13.74 10.47 -11.83
C GLY A 53 13.10 10.55 -13.22
N ASP A 54 11.81 10.22 -13.33
CA ASP A 54 11.09 10.19 -14.60
C ASP A 54 10.19 11.44 -14.73
N PRO A 55 10.45 12.35 -15.67
CA PRO A 55 9.67 13.59 -15.81
C PRO A 55 8.18 13.40 -16.09
N GLU A 56 7.79 12.28 -16.70
CA GLU A 56 6.40 11.96 -17.04
C GLU A 56 5.67 11.27 -15.87
N MET A 57 6.44 10.67 -14.96
CA MET A 57 5.90 9.89 -13.84
C MET A 57 6.13 10.53 -12.47
N GLN A 58 6.99 11.55 -12.34
CA GLN A 58 7.29 12.19 -11.07
C GLN A 58 6.03 12.73 -10.38
N GLY A 59 5.91 12.49 -9.07
CA GLY A 59 4.78 12.94 -8.28
C GLY A 59 4.64 12.18 -6.98
N ASN A 60 3.62 12.52 -6.19
CA ASN A 60 3.31 11.82 -4.95
C ASN A 60 2.31 10.70 -5.24
N TYR A 61 2.69 9.48 -4.90
CA TYR A 61 1.87 8.29 -5.14
C TYR A 61 1.16 7.89 -3.86
N PHE A 62 -0.12 8.26 -3.74
CA PHE A 62 -0.97 7.82 -2.65
C PHE A 62 -1.76 6.56 -3.02
N GLY A 63 -2.12 5.78 -1.99
CA GLY A 63 -2.96 4.59 -2.16
C GLY A 63 -2.18 3.38 -2.69
N TYR A 64 -2.90 2.44 -3.31
CA TYR A 64 -2.33 1.20 -3.81
C TYR A 64 -1.81 1.34 -5.24
N ASP A 65 -0.56 0.95 -5.45
CA ASP A 65 0.01 0.70 -6.77
C ASP A 65 0.48 -0.75 -6.85
N GLY A 66 0.03 -1.45 -7.90
CA GLY A 66 0.10 -2.90 -8.02
C GLY A 66 1.52 -3.47 -8.11
N PRO A 67 1.65 -4.81 -8.14
CA PRO A 67 2.94 -5.46 -8.32
C PRO A 67 3.55 -5.12 -9.69
N CYS A 68 4.81 -4.67 -9.70
CA CYS A 68 5.60 -4.47 -10.92
C CYS A 68 7.00 -5.08 -10.73
N PRO A 69 7.11 -6.42 -10.60
CA PRO A 69 8.40 -7.06 -10.43
C PRO A 69 9.25 -6.87 -11.69
N PRO A 70 10.59 -6.97 -11.61
CA PRO A 70 11.44 -6.92 -12.78
C PRO A 70 11.04 -7.95 -13.84
N TRP A 71 11.15 -7.57 -15.11
CA TRP A 71 10.85 -8.48 -16.21
C TRP A 71 11.82 -9.67 -16.21
N ASN A 72 11.28 -10.88 -16.38
CA ASN A 72 12.02 -12.14 -16.42
C ASN A 72 12.84 -12.45 -15.16
N ASP A 73 12.43 -11.92 -14.00
CA ASP A 73 13.02 -12.30 -12.72
C ASP A 73 12.82 -13.81 -12.47
N GLU A 74 13.89 -14.51 -12.09
CA GLU A 74 13.84 -15.93 -11.73
C GLU A 74 13.22 -16.14 -10.34
N LEU A 75 13.01 -15.07 -9.59
CA LEU A 75 12.39 -15.10 -8.26
C LEU A 75 10.91 -14.72 -8.34
N VAL A 76 10.05 -15.52 -7.71
CA VAL A 76 8.66 -15.14 -7.45
C VAL A 76 8.62 -14.09 -6.36
N HIS A 77 8.00 -12.94 -6.65
CA HIS A 77 7.87 -11.86 -5.67
C HIS A 77 6.71 -12.17 -4.72
N HIS A 78 6.95 -11.91 -3.43
CA HIS A 78 5.99 -12.14 -2.36
C HIS A 78 5.41 -10.80 -1.90
N TYR A 79 4.13 -10.58 -2.18
CA TYR A 79 3.41 -9.37 -1.82
C TYR A 79 2.64 -9.61 -0.52
N ARG A 80 3.10 -8.96 0.55
CA ARG A 80 2.59 -9.12 1.91
C ARG A 80 1.57 -8.04 2.21
N PHE A 81 0.31 -8.41 2.33
CA PHE A 81 -0.77 -7.55 2.83
C PHE A 81 -0.92 -7.79 4.33
N LYS A 82 -0.43 -6.84 5.13
CA LYS A 82 -0.51 -6.87 6.58
C LYS A 82 -1.67 -5.99 7.06
N LEU A 83 -2.49 -6.53 7.96
CA LEU A 83 -3.57 -5.81 8.61
C LEU A 83 -3.32 -5.79 10.11
N PHE A 84 -3.29 -4.59 10.69
CA PHE A 84 -3.05 -4.36 12.11
C PHE A 84 -4.32 -3.81 12.76
N ALA A 85 -4.71 -4.39 13.89
CA ALA A 85 -5.63 -3.77 14.82
C ALA A 85 -4.81 -3.07 15.90
N CYS A 86 -5.11 -1.79 16.17
CA CYS A 86 -4.42 -0.98 17.17
C CYS A 86 -5.38 -0.54 18.28
N ASP A 87 -4.85 -0.05 19.39
CA ASP A 87 -5.61 0.42 20.56
C ASP A 87 -6.11 1.89 20.45
N PHE A 88 -6.14 2.45 19.25
CA PHE A 88 -6.65 3.78 18.94
C PHE A 88 -7.66 3.75 17.79
N ASP A 89 -8.62 4.69 17.80
CA ASP A 89 -9.65 4.83 16.76
C ASP A 89 -9.12 5.56 15.51
N ILE A 90 -8.19 6.49 15.69
CA ILE A 90 -7.57 7.31 14.64
C ILE A 90 -6.06 7.21 14.80
N CYS A 91 -5.38 6.78 13.73
CA CYS A 91 -3.93 6.68 13.68
C CYS A 91 -3.31 8.09 13.78
N PRO A 92 -2.42 8.34 14.75
CA PRO A 92 -1.83 9.67 15.00
C PRO A 92 -0.70 10.01 14.00
N VAL A 93 -0.98 9.83 12.71
CA VAL A 93 -0.22 10.35 11.58
C VAL A 93 -0.95 11.55 11.00
N GLU A 94 -0.22 12.58 10.59
CA GLU A 94 -0.77 13.82 10.04
C GLU A 94 -0.24 14.09 8.64
N GLY A 95 -0.99 14.88 7.87
CA GLY A 95 -0.60 15.29 6.51
C GLY A 95 -0.36 14.10 5.58
N ALA A 96 0.66 14.23 4.73
CA ALA A 96 1.16 13.12 3.94
C ALA A 96 2.10 12.26 4.80
N PHE A 97 1.75 10.98 4.95
CA PHE A 97 2.50 10.02 5.76
C PHE A 97 2.93 8.83 4.90
N THR A 98 4.03 8.20 5.31
CA THR A 98 4.58 6.99 4.68
C THR A 98 4.24 5.76 5.52
N GLY A 99 4.45 4.57 4.96
CA GLY A 99 4.31 3.32 5.72
C GLY A 99 5.30 3.24 6.88
N GLN A 100 6.47 3.86 6.74
CA GLN A 100 7.45 3.94 7.83
C GLN A 100 6.94 4.79 8.99
N ASN A 101 6.24 5.89 8.71
CA ASN A 101 5.59 6.69 9.76
C ASN A 101 4.53 5.85 10.49
N VAL A 102 3.70 5.11 9.75
CA VAL A 102 2.68 4.24 10.33
C VAL A 102 3.32 3.15 11.20
N PHE A 103 4.37 2.48 10.73
CA PHE A 103 5.04 1.44 11.52
C PHE A 103 5.61 1.98 12.84
N GLN A 104 6.22 3.17 12.82
CA GLN A 104 6.68 3.83 14.05
C GLN A 104 5.52 4.19 14.97
N THR A 105 4.41 4.70 14.40
CA THR A 105 3.22 5.09 15.15
C THR A 105 2.54 3.90 15.83
N ILE A 106 2.48 2.73 15.18
CA ILE A 106 1.78 1.57 15.73
C ILE A 106 2.65 0.73 16.68
N GLU A 107 3.95 1.02 16.79
CA GLU A 107 4.86 0.29 17.66
C GLU A 107 4.38 0.34 19.11
N GLY A 108 4.17 -0.83 19.72
CA GLY A 108 3.62 -0.94 21.08
C GLY A 108 2.10 -0.78 21.19
N HIS A 109 1.41 -0.47 20.09
CA HIS A 109 -0.05 -0.24 20.03
C HIS A 109 -0.83 -1.36 19.32
N VAL A 110 -0.13 -2.29 18.66
CA VAL A 110 -0.77 -3.42 17.95
C VAL A 110 -1.38 -4.41 18.95
N ILE A 111 -2.69 -4.59 18.89
CA ILE A 111 -3.44 -5.56 19.70
C ILE A 111 -3.66 -6.89 18.96
N ALA A 112 -3.68 -6.87 17.64
CA ALA A 112 -3.73 -8.06 16.80
C ALA A 112 -3.19 -7.75 15.40
N GLU A 113 -2.66 -8.77 14.72
CA GLU A 113 -2.20 -8.66 13.34
C GLU A 113 -2.58 -9.92 12.54
N THR A 114 -2.71 -9.75 11.23
CA THR A 114 -2.81 -10.86 10.29
C THR A 114 -2.10 -10.49 9.00
N GLU A 115 -1.63 -11.50 8.28
CA GLU A 115 -0.95 -11.35 7.00
C GLU A 115 -1.62 -12.23 5.94
N LEU A 116 -1.76 -11.68 4.74
CA LEU A 116 -2.04 -12.43 3.52
C LEU A 116 -0.85 -12.24 2.57
N VAL A 117 -0.34 -13.35 2.01
CA VAL A 117 0.77 -13.31 1.05
C VAL A 117 0.28 -13.70 -0.33
N GLY A 118 0.34 -12.77 -1.27
CA GLY A 118 0.16 -13.02 -2.70
C GLY A 118 1.50 -13.29 -3.38
N LEU A 119 1.48 -14.14 -4.40
CA LEU A 119 2.65 -14.42 -5.24
C LEU A 119 2.41 -13.86 -6.63
N TYR A 120 3.42 -13.23 -7.21
CA TYR A 120 3.35 -12.74 -8.59
C TYR A 120 4.73 -12.76 -9.26
N SER A 121 4.74 -13.09 -10.55
CA SER A 121 5.92 -13.07 -11.40
C SER A 121 5.56 -12.61 -12.80
N LEU A 122 6.47 -11.91 -13.47
CA LEU A 122 6.41 -11.64 -14.91
C LEU A 122 7.25 -12.63 -15.74
N ASN A 123 7.82 -13.66 -15.09
CA ASN A 123 8.48 -14.77 -15.76
C ASN A 123 7.43 -15.82 -16.17
N PRO A 124 7.27 -16.11 -17.48
CA PRO A 124 6.27 -17.06 -17.96
C PRO A 124 6.48 -18.49 -17.45
N ASP A 125 7.68 -18.84 -16.99
CA ASP A 125 8.01 -20.17 -16.48
C ASP A 125 7.62 -20.37 -15.00
N LEU A 126 7.23 -19.29 -14.31
CA LEU A 126 6.89 -19.28 -12.88
C LEU A 126 5.39 -19.01 -12.60
N GLY A 127 4.60 -18.75 -13.64
CA GLY A 127 3.18 -18.36 -13.58
C GLY A 127 2.21 -19.45 -13.98
#